data_AF-A0A832TQ16-F1
#
_entry.id   AF-A0A832TQ16-F1
#
_cell.length_a   1.000
_cell.length_b   1.000
_cell.length_c   1.000
_cell.angle_alpha   90.00
_cell.angle_beta   90.00
_cell.angle_gamma   90.00
#
_symmetry.space_group_name_H-M   'P 1'
#
loop_
_entity.id
_entity.type
_entity.pdbx_description
1 polymer ?
#
loop_
_entity_poly.entity_id
_entity_poly.type
_entity_poly.pdbx_seq_one_letter_code
_entity_poly.pdbx_strand_id
1 'polypeptide(L)' 'EFPVQFELVEGEVPSSYYRGKIEGEKDLGFMLYDIDFSDSMKAVFFRACMVDGVIDVQKCLCNGDVS' A
#
# COMPACT_ATOMS: atom_id res chain seq x y z
N GLU A 1 -15.91 -3.60 -15.38
CA GLU A 1 -16.26 -3.49 -13.95
C GLU A 1 -15.92 -4.80 -13.27
N PHE A 2 -15.42 -4.77 -12.04
CA PHE A 2 -14.98 -5.96 -11.30
C PHE A 2 -15.60 -5.89 -9.89
N PRO A 3 -16.61 -6.71 -9.57
CA PRO A 3 -17.24 -6.70 -8.24
C PRO A 3 -16.30 -7.32 -7.20
N VAL A 4 -16.46 -6.91 -5.94
CA VAL A 4 -15.65 -7.38 -4.80
C VAL A 4 -16.52 -8.08 -3.76
N GLN A 5 -16.01 -9.18 -3.21
CA GLN A 5 -16.57 -9.84 -2.03
C GLN A 5 -15.73 -9.44 -0.82
N PHE A 6 -16.38 -9.10 0.29
CA PHE A 6 -15.70 -8.68 1.52
C PHE A 6 -16.37 -9.31 2.74
N GLU A 7 -15.55 -9.56 3.76
CA GLU A 7 -15.99 -9.97 5.09
C GLU A 7 -15.14 -9.24 6.14
N LEU A 8 -15.68 -9.08 7.35
CA LEU A 8 -14.93 -8.51 8.46
C LEU A 8 -14.04 -9.59 9.08
N VAL A 9 -12.74 -9.35 9.15
CA VAL A 9 -11.80 -10.25 9.84
C VAL A 9 -11.78 -9.90 11.32
N GLU A 10 -12.33 -10.76 12.16
CA GLU A 10 -12.22 -10.67 13.62
C GLU A 10 -11.01 -11.49 14.08
N GLY A 11 -10.04 -10.85 14.74
CA GLY A 11 -8.84 -11.53 15.27
C GLY A 11 -7.58 -11.28 14.42
N GLU A 12 -6.81 -12.35 14.18
CA GLU A 12 -5.53 -12.26 13.48
C GLU A 12 -5.71 -12.20 11.96
N VAL A 13 -4.95 -11.32 11.31
CA VAL A 13 -4.91 -11.22 9.85
C VAL A 13 -4.19 -12.44 9.28
N PRO A 14 -4.74 -13.13 8.26
CA PRO A 14 -4.08 -14.26 7.62
C PRO A 14 -2.68 -13.91 7.10
N SER A 15 -1.75 -14.85 7.21
CA SER A 15 -0.40 -14.65 6.69
C SER A 15 -0.41 -14.48 5.17
N SER A 16 0.28 -13.46 4.68
CA SER A 16 0.47 -13.27 3.23
C SER A 16 1.29 -14.40 2.61
N TYR A 17 1.03 -14.68 1.34
CA TYR A 17 1.83 -15.58 0.51
C TYR A 17 3.32 -15.22 0.50
N TYR A 18 3.65 -13.94 0.64
CA TYR A 18 5.02 -13.43 0.57
C TYR A 18 5.82 -13.60 1.86
N ARG A 19 5.17 -13.96 2.98
CA ARG A 19 5.82 -14.04 4.30
C ARG A 19 6.96 -15.06 4.29
N GLY A 20 8.16 -14.61 4.65
CA GLY A 20 9.36 -15.45 4.74
C GLY A 20 9.92 -15.91 3.39
N LYS A 21 9.46 -15.33 2.27
CA LYS A 21 9.98 -15.66 0.94
C LYS A 21 11.14 -14.75 0.57
N ILE A 22 12.01 -15.25 -0.32
CA ILE A 22 13.10 -14.45 -0.92
C ILE A 22 12.53 -13.19 -1.60
N GLU A 23 11.35 -13.32 -2.21
CA GLU A 23 10.57 -12.23 -2.82
C GLU A 23 9.69 -11.46 -1.81
N GLY A 24 9.92 -11.63 -0.51
CA GLY A 24 9.13 -10.99 0.54
C GLY A 24 9.34 -9.48 0.63
N GLU A 25 10.53 -9.01 0.26
CA GLU A 25 10.87 -7.58 0.19
C GLU A 25 10.87 -7.11 -1.26
N LYS A 26 10.04 -6.11 -1.59
CA LYS A 26 9.94 -5.52 -2.93
C LYS A 26 9.73 -4.02 -2.88
N ASP A 27 10.52 -3.29 -3.66
CA ASP A 27 10.20 -1.91 -4.06
C ASP A 27 9.23 -1.97 -5.25
N LEU A 28 8.03 -1.45 -5.06
CA LEU A 28 6.97 -1.41 -6.07
C LEU A 28 6.98 -0.08 -6.86
N GLY A 29 7.91 0.82 -6.56
CA GLY A 29 8.03 2.13 -7.20
C GLY A 29 6.97 3.12 -6.72
N PHE A 30 6.74 4.15 -7.54
CA PHE A 30 5.71 5.15 -7.26
C PHE A 30 4.31 4.60 -7.52
N MET A 31 3.44 4.72 -6.52
CA MET A 31 2.02 4.35 -6.61
C MET A 31 1.13 5.53 -6.19
N LEU A 32 -0.11 5.55 -6.70
CA LEU A 32 -1.13 6.50 -6.28
C LEU A 32 -1.45 6.24 -4.80
N TYR A 33 -1.31 7.28 -3.98
CA TYR A 33 -1.69 7.25 -2.57
C TYR A 33 -3.17 7.56 -2.41
N ASP A 34 -3.57 8.76 -2.81
CA ASP A 34 -4.94 9.25 -2.70
C ASP A 34 -5.17 10.42 -3.67
N ILE A 35 -6.42 10.86 -3.78
CA ILE A 35 -6.83 12.07 -4.47
C ILE A 35 -7.19 13.12 -3.43
N ASP A 36 -6.48 14.25 -3.44
CA ASP A 36 -6.81 15.38 -2.58
C ASP A 36 -8.05 16.11 -3.14
N PHE A 37 -9.21 15.78 -2.59
CA PHE A 37 -10.48 16.43 -2.94
C PHE A 37 -10.56 17.89 -2.49
N SER A 38 -9.72 18.31 -1.54
CA SER A 38 -9.68 19.70 -1.06
C SER A 38 -8.80 20.58 -1.95
N ASP A 39 -7.80 19.99 -2.63
CA ASP A 39 -6.93 20.67 -3.59
C ASP A 39 -7.15 20.16 -5.01
N SER A 40 -8.23 20.62 -5.65
CA SER A 40 -8.46 20.45 -7.09
C SER A 40 -8.37 19.00 -7.62
N MET A 41 -8.70 18.00 -6.79
CA MET A 41 -8.56 16.58 -7.13
C MET A 41 -7.11 16.19 -7.50
N LYS A 42 -6.12 16.81 -6.87
CA LYS A 42 -4.71 16.52 -7.11
C LYS A 42 -4.37 15.09 -6.69
N ALA A 43 -3.67 14.36 -7.56
CA ALA A 43 -3.16 13.03 -7.23
C ALA A 43 -1.94 13.13 -6.33
N VAL A 44 -1.97 12.41 -5.20
CA VAL A 44 -0.85 12.27 -4.26
C VAL A 44 -0.16 10.95 -4.54
N PHE A 45 1.17 10.93 -4.57
CA PHE A 45 1.96 9.74 -4.86
C PHE A 45 2.92 9.42 -3.72
N PHE A 46 3.27 8.15 -3.58
CA PHE A 46 4.26 7.68 -2.61
C PHE A 46 5.09 6.54 -3.21
N ARG A 47 6.30 6.30 -2.67
CA ARG A 47 7.15 5.18 -3.10
C ARG A 47 6.88 3.97 -2.21
N ALA A 48 6.20 2.99 -2.76
CA ALA A 48 5.71 1.85 -2.00
C ALA A 48 6.75 0.75 -1.88
N CYS A 49 7.02 0.34 -0.64
CA CYS A 49 7.83 -0.81 -0.32
C CYS A 49 6.98 -1.86 0.40
N MET A 50 7.05 -3.11 -0.07
CA MET A 50 6.40 -4.25 0.56
C MET A 50 7.42 -5.07 1.33
N VAL A 51 7.07 -5.50 2.54
CA VAL A 51 7.85 -6.44 3.36
C VAL A 51 6.91 -7.54 3.85
N ASP A 52 7.20 -8.80 3.52
CA ASP A 52 6.40 -9.97 3.87
C ASP A 52 4.91 -9.86 3.49
N GLY A 53 4.63 -9.17 2.38
CA GLY A 53 3.27 -8.94 1.90
C GLY A 53 2.53 -7.77 2.56
N VAL A 54 3.20 -7.01 3.42
CA VAL A 54 2.66 -5.82 4.08
C VAL A 54 3.25 -4.58 3.42
N ILE A 55 2.38 -3.63 3.04
CA ILE A 55 2.77 -2.28 2.62
C ILE A 55 2.37 -1.33 3.74
N ASP A 56 3.35 -0.80 4.45
CA ASP A 56 3.11 0.24 5.46
C ASP A 56 3.01 1.60 4.77
N VAL A 57 1.76 2.03 4.57
CA VAL A 57 1.42 3.23 3.82
C VAL A 57 1.97 4.50 4.50
N GLN A 58 1.92 4.57 5.84
CA GLN A 58 2.41 5.72 6.60
C GLN A 58 3.94 5.84 6.50
N LYS A 59 4.64 4.72 6.69
CA LYS A 59 6.11 4.69 6.57
C LYS A 59 6.57 5.05 5.16
N CYS A 60 5.85 4.62 4.13
CA CYS A 60 6.20 4.90 2.74
C CYS A 60 5.92 6.36 2.34
N LEU A 61 4.90 7.02 2.93
CA LEU A 61 4.66 8.46 2.76
C LEU A 61 5.80 9.31 3.34
N CYS A 62 6.33 8.95 4.51
CA CYS A 62 7.45 9.68 5.12
C CYS A 62 8.73 9.66 4.28
N ASN A 63 8.88 8.68 3.39
CA ASN A 63 10.00 8.58 2.45
C ASN A 63 9.67 9.18 1.07
N GLY A 64 8.43 9.61 0.86
CA GLY A 64 7.99 10.32 -0.33
C GLY A 64 8.18 11.82 -0.12
N ASP A 65 9.37 12.33 -0.40
CA ASP A 65 9.54 13.75 -0.68
C ASP A 65 8.62 14.10 -1.85
N VAL A 66 7.56 14.86 -1.59
CA VAL A 66 6.74 15.46 -2.62
C VAL A 66 7.35 16.84 -2.91
N SER A 67 8.17 16.92 -3.96
CA SER A 67 8.40 18.19 -4.65
C SER A 67 7.11 18.70 -5.29
#